data_AF-X8E5S6-F1
#
_entry.id   AF-X8E5S6-F1
#
_cell.length_a   1.000
_cell.length_b   1.000
_cell.length_c   1.000
_cell.angle_alpha   90.00
_cell.angle_beta   90.00
_cell.angle_gamma   90.00
#
_symmetry.space_group_name_H-M   'P 1'
#
loop_
_entity.id
_entity.type
_entity.pdbx_description
1 polymer ?
#
loop_
_entity_poly.entity_id
_entity_poly.type
_entity_poly.pdbx_seq_one_letter_code
_entity_poly.pdbx_strand_id
1 'polypeptide(L)'
;MDEAAKLLADPLAYTDEPKLHAALAHLRANAPVSWVDVPGYRPFWAVTRHADIMDIERDNVLFTNWPRPVLTTAEGDEMQANVGVRTLIHMDDPQHRVVRAIGADWFRPKAMRALKVRVDELAKIYVDKMIEVGPSVTSSRRSRSTIRCT
;
A
#
# COMPACT_ATOMS: atom_id res chain seq x y z
N MET A 1 -20.17 1.32 13.82
CA MET A 1 -19.11 1.17 12.80
C MET A 1 -19.67 1.66 11.48
N ASP A 2 -19.01 2.59 10.81
CA ASP A 2 -19.45 3.12 9.51
C ASP A 2 -19.19 2.07 8.41
N GLU A 3 -20.19 1.79 7.57
CA GLU A 3 -20.08 0.79 6.50
C GLU A 3 -19.01 1.17 5.47
N ALA A 4 -18.79 2.45 5.21
CA ALA A 4 -17.77 2.92 4.29
C ALA A 4 -16.35 2.58 4.80
N ALA A 5 -16.15 2.54 6.11
CA ALA A 5 -14.84 2.25 6.71
C ALA A 5 -14.44 0.77 6.53
N LYS A 6 -15.42 -0.14 6.46
CA LYS A 6 -15.16 -1.58 6.25
C LYS A 6 -14.51 -1.87 4.90
N LEU A 7 -14.79 -1.05 3.88
CA LEU A 7 -14.22 -1.20 2.54
C LEU A 7 -12.69 -1.13 2.53
N LEU A 8 -12.07 -0.46 3.51
CA LEU A 8 -10.62 -0.39 3.62
C LEU A 8 -9.96 -1.76 3.86
N ALA A 9 -10.71 -2.71 4.44
CA ALA A 9 -10.27 -4.07 4.69
C ALA A 9 -10.76 -5.09 3.65
N ASP A 10 -11.52 -4.65 2.63
CA ASP A 10 -11.98 -5.49 1.51
C ASP A 10 -11.08 -5.31 0.29
N PRO A 11 -10.25 -6.31 -0.08
CA PRO A 11 -9.38 -6.23 -1.25
C PRO A 11 -10.14 -5.96 -2.56
N LEU A 12 -11.39 -6.42 -2.67
CA LEU A 12 -12.19 -6.23 -3.89
C LEU A 12 -12.68 -4.79 -4.03
N ALA A 13 -12.77 -4.02 -2.94
CA ALA A 13 -13.17 -2.61 -2.99
C ALA A 13 -12.19 -1.78 -3.84
N TYR A 14 -10.92 -2.15 -3.88
CA TYR A 14 -9.88 -1.49 -4.68
C TYR A 14 -10.01 -1.74 -6.19
N THR A 15 -10.93 -2.61 -6.62
CA THR A 15 -11.25 -2.82 -8.05
C THR A 15 -12.32 -1.85 -8.57
N ASP A 16 -13.02 -1.15 -7.68
CA ASP A 16 -14.05 -0.16 -7.99
C ASP A 16 -13.66 1.21 -7.40
N GLU A 17 -12.79 1.91 -8.15
CA GLU A 17 -12.24 3.20 -7.76
C GLU A 17 -13.34 4.25 -7.46
N PRO A 18 -14.38 4.47 -8.29
CA PRO A 18 -15.45 5.42 -7.98
C PRO A 18 -16.13 5.14 -6.64
N LYS A 19 -16.45 3.88 -6.34
CA LYS A 19 -17.07 3.49 -5.09
C LYS A 19 -16.15 3.73 -3.89
N LEU A 20 -14.87 3.37 -4.00
CA LEU A 20 -13.87 3.60 -2.96
C LEU A 20 -13.72 5.10 -2.66
N HIS A 21 -13.62 5.95 -3.68
CA HIS A 21 -13.50 7.39 -3.50
C HIS A 21 -14.75 8.02 -2.88
N ALA A 22 -15.95 7.57 -3.24
CA ALA A 22 -17.19 8.01 -2.63
C ALA A 22 -17.25 7.65 -1.13
N ALA A 23 -16.85 6.44 -0.78
CA ALA A 23 -16.74 5.99 0.61
C ALA A 23 -15.74 6.84 1.41
N LEU A 24 -14.54 7.08 0.88
CA LEU A 24 -13.54 7.93 1.51
C LEU A 24 -14.01 9.40 1.66
N ALA A 25 -14.77 9.92 0.71
CA ALA A 25 -15.37 11.25 0.80
C ALA A 25 -16.41 11.35 1.93
N HIS A 26 -17.27 10.33 2.04
CA HIS A 26 -18.23 10.21 3.15
C HIS A 26 -17.54 10.16 4.51
N LEU A 27 -16.49 9.33 4.66
CA LEU A 27 -15.76 9.22 5.92
C LEU A 27 -15.13 10.56 6.32
N ARG A 28 -14.46 11.27 5.40
CA ARG A 28 -13.87 12.58 5.70
C ARG A 28 -14.89 13.61 6.20
N ALA A 29 -16.09 13.58 5.64
CA ALA A 29 -17.16 14.51 5.98
C ALA A 29 -17.83 14.16 7.31
N ASN A 30 -18.15 12.87 7.53
CA ASN A 30 -19.10 12.45 8.55
C ASN A 30 -18.47 11.64 9.70
N ALA A 31 -17.43 10.85 9.43
CA ALA A 31 -16.82 9.93 10.39
C ALA A 31 -15.30 9.80 10.16
N PRO A 32 -14.54 10.89 10.31
CA PRO A 32 -13.15 10.98 9.83
C PRO A 32 -12.18 10.06 10.57
N VAL A 33 -12.53 9.69 11.81
CA VAL A 33 -11.89 8.68 12.64
C VAL A 33 -12.94 7.63 12.97
N SER A 34 -12.79 6.44 12.39
CA SER A 34 -13.77 5.35 12.50
C SER A 34 -13.13 4.07 13.03
N TRP A 35 -13.71 3.45 14.05
CA TRP A 35 -13.30 2.13 14.50
C TRP A 35 -13.82 1.05 13.56
N VAL A 36 -12.91 0.25 13.03
CA VAL A 36 -13.18 -0.86 12.09
C VAL A 36 -12.89 -2.18 12.79
N ASP A 37 -13.91 -3.02 12.85
CA ASP A 37 -13.86 -4.35 13.43
C ASP A 37 -14.54 -5.32 12.46
N VAL A 38 -13.73 -6.02 11.67
CA VAL A 38 -14.19 -6.92 10.61
C VAL A 38 -13.51 -8.28 10.73
N PRO A 39 -14.19 -9.38 10.33
CA PRO A 39 -13.60 -10.72 10.39
C PRO A 39 -12.27 -10.81 9.64
N GLY A 40 -11.31 -11.54 10.20
CA GLY A 40 -10.01 -11.80 9.58
C GLY A 40 -8.94 -10.74 9.81
N TYR A 41 -9.30 -9.55 10.33
CA TYR A 41 -8.35 -8.49 10.69
C TYR A 41 -8.37 -8.23 12.19
N ARG A 42 -7.24 -7.79 12.74
CA ARG A 42 -7.25 -7.17 14.08
C ARG A 42 -7.93 -5.80 13.96
N PRO A 43 -8.81 -5.40 14.90
CA PRO A 43 -9.47 -4.11 14.84
C PRO A 43 -8.50 -2.94 14.71
N PHE A 44 -8.91 -1.89 14.01
CA PHE A 44 -8.08 -0.73 13.73
C PHE A 44 -8.90 0.55 13.58
N TRP A 45 -8.22 1.70 13.67
CA TRP A 45 -8.80 3.01 13.40
C TRP A 45 -8.58 3.40 11.93
N ALA A 46 -9.66 3.69 11.21
CA ALA A 46 -9.60 4.34 9.91
C ALA A 46 -9.53 5.86 10.11
N VAL A 47 -8.39 6.46 9.78
CA VAL A 47 -8.16 7.91 9.80
C VAL A 47 -8.10 8.41 8.37
N THR A 48 -8.99 9.34 8.02
CA THR A 48 -9.22 9.70 6.60
C THR A 48 -8.98 11.17 6.25
N ARG A 49 -8.79 12.04 7.25
CA ARG A 49 -8.43 13.44 7.03
C ARG A 49 -6.93 13.61 6.94
N HIS A 50 -6.50 14.39 5.96
CA HIS A 50 -5.09 14.71 5.76
C HIS A 50 -4.44 15.34 7.01
N ALA A 51 -5.11 16.27 7.69
CA ALA A 51 -4.56 16.90 8.90
C ALA A 51 -4.25 15.86 9.99
N ASP A 52 -5.21 15.01 10.32
CA ASP A 52 -5.07 13.95 11.32
C ASP A 52 -3.94 12.97 10.96
N ILE A 53 -3.84 12.59 9.67
CA ILE A 53 -2.74 11.73 9.18
C ILE A 53 -1.39 12.41 9.38
N MET A 54 -1.26 13.68 9.01
CA MET A 54 -0.01 14.43 9.16
C MET A 54 0.39 14.63 10.62
N ASP A 55 -0.57 14.75 11.53
CA ASP A 55 -0.29 14.86 12.97
C ASP A 55 0.20 13.52 13.53
N ILE A 56 -0.42 12.41 13.14
CA ILE A 56 0.02 11.06 13.49
C ILE A 56 1.43 10.78 12.96
N GLU A 57 1.69 11.07 11.68
CA GLU A 57 2.99 10.79 11.04
C GLU A 57 4.15 11.59 11.66
N ARG A 58 3.87 12.75 12.27
CA ARG A 58 4.89 13.59 12.93
C ARG A 58 5.21 13.13 14.34
N ASP A 59 4.24 12.57 15.07
CA ASP A 59 4.44 12.09 16.44
C ASP A 59 4.79 10.60 16.48
N ASN A 60 6.00 10.29 16.01
CA ASN A 60 6.52 8.92 15.95
C ASN A 60 6.89 8.32 17.33
N VAL A 61 6.77 9.11 18.41
CA VAL A 61 6.95 8.64 19.79
C VAL A 61 5.63 8.09 20.30
N LEU A 62 4.52 8.77 20.03
CA LEU A 62 3.18 8.31 20.39
C LEU A 62 2.67 7.23 19.44
N PHE A 63 2.88 7.39 18.13
CA PHE A 63 2.42 6.48 17.09
C PHE A 63 3.59 5.68 16.51
N THR A 64 3.82 4.51 17.08
CA THR A 64 4.91 3.61 16.69
C THR A 64 4.55 2.77 15.45
N ASN A 65 5.56 2.42 14.66
CA ASN A 65 5.43 1.51 13.52
C ASN A 65 5.38 0.06 13.96
N TRP A 66 6.23 -0.33 14.92
CA TRP A 66 6.18 -1.68 15.48
C TRP A 66 4.99 -1.81 16.45
N PRO A 67 4.22 -2.91 16.42
CA PRO A 67 4.43 -4.15 15.66
C PRO A 67 3.73 -4.25 14.29
N ARG A 68 2.85 -3.31 13.93
CA ARG A 68 1.91 -3.46 12.80
C ARG A 68 1.87 -2.22 11.90
N PRO A 69 2.91 -2.00 11.07
CA PRO A 69 2.97 -0.83 10.18
C PRO A 69 2.17 -1.01 8.88
N VAL A 70 1.74 -2.24 8.58
CA VAL A 70 1.00 -2.58 7.36
C VAL A 70 -0.31 -3.25 7.77
N LEU A 71 -1.42 -2.82 7.19
CA LEU A 71 -2.70 -3.49 7.37
C LEU A 71 -2.66 -4.83 6.63
N THR A 72 -2.73 -5.92 7.39
CA THR A 72 -2.86 -7.30 6.90
C THR A 72 -3.82 -8.08 7.78
N THR A 73 -4.17 -9.29 7.37
CA THR A 73 -5.00 -10.20 8.18
C THR A 73 -4.33 -10.53 9.51
N ALA A 74 -5.11 -10.96 10.51
CA ALA A 74 -4.61 -11.36 11.81
C ALA A 74 -3.60 -12.53 11.72
N GLU A 75 -3.83 -13.46 10.81
CA GLU A 75 -2.89 -14.55 10.48
C GLU A 75 -1.60 -13.99 9.85
N GLY A 76 -1.72 -13.00 8.95
CA GLY A 76 -0.56 -12.32 8.37
C GLY A 76 0.29 -11.61 9.42
N ASP A 77 -0.34 -10.95 10.41
CA ASP A 77 0.36 -10.36 11.56
C ASP A 77 1.15 -11.43 12.34
N GLU A 78 0.55 -12.59 12.59
CA GLU A 78 1.20 -13.71 13.31
C GLU A 78 2.38 -14.29 12.51
N MET A 79 2.20 -14.46 11.20
CA MET A 79 3.26 -14.90 10.32
C MET A 79 4.43 -13.92 10.32
N GLN A 80 4.18 -12.61 10.18
CA GLN A 80 5.21 -11.57 10.21
C GLN A 80 5.96 -11.54 11.55
N ALA A 81 5.25 -11.67 12.67
CA ALA A 81 5.87 -11.76 13.99
C ALA A 81 6.84 -12.95 14.11
N ASN A 82 6.51 -14.08 13.46
CA ASN A 82 7.32 -15.30 13.49
C ASN A 82 8.54 -15.29 12.55
N VAL A 83 8.53 -14.51 11.46
CA VAL A 83 9.69 -14.41 10.55
C VAL A 83 10.90 -13.77 11.25
N GLY A 84 10.67 -12.87 12.22
CA GLY A 84 11.73 -12.22 12.98
C GLY A 84 12.59 -11.21 12.19
N VAL A 85 12.32 -11.03 10.89
CA VAL A 85 12.99 -10.04 10.04
C VAL A 85 12.19 -8.75 10.03
N ARG A 86 12.82 -7.65 10.45
CA ARG A 86 12.24 -6.31 10.39
C ARG A 86 12.90 -5.52 9.26
N THR A 87 12.11 -5.05 8.31
CA THR A 87 12.56 -4.06 7.32
C THR A 87 12.50 -2.66 7.93
N LEU A 88 13.04 -1.65 7.23
CA LEU A 88 13.11 -0.27 7.74
C LEU A 88 11.74 0.27 8.21
N ILE A 89 10.66 -0.06 7.50
CA ILE A 89 9.30 0.39 7.86
C ILE A 89 8.73 -0.25 9.13
N HIS A 90 9.39 -1.29 9.67
CA HIS A 90 9.00 -2.01 10.89
C HIS A 90 9.83 -1.60 12.12
N MET A 91 10.58 -0.50 12.00
CA MET A 91 11.48 -0.02 13.05
C MET A 91 11.02 1.33 13.56
N ASP A 92 11.22 1.56 14.84
CA ASP A 92 11.04 2.85 15.50
C ASP A 92 12.39 3.45 15.90
N ASP A 93 12.39 4.72 16.31
CA ASP A 93 13.59 5.36 16.82
C ASP A 93 14.06 4.70 18.14
N PRO A 94 15.39 4.65 18.39
CA PRO A 94 16.48 5.21 17.59
C PRO A 94 16.96 4.29 16.45
N GLN A 95 16.50 3.04 16.40
CA GLN A 95 16.98 2.04 15.44
C GLN A 95 16.68 2.47 13.99
N HIS A 96 15.47 2.97 13.75
CA HIS A 96 15.04 3.45 12.43
C HIS A 96 16.01 4.50 11.87
N ARG A 97 16.39 5.52 12.66
CA ARG A 97 17.36 6.54 12.25
C ARG A 97 18.70 5.93 11.81
N VAL A 98 19.24 4.97 12.56
CA VAL A 98 20.52 4.32 12.24
C VAL A 98 20.43 3.54 10.93
N VAL A 99 19.40 2.72 10.76
CA VAL A 99 19.24 1.88 9.57
C VAL A 99 18.91 2.73 8.34
N ARG A 100 18.10 3.78 8.48
CA ARG A 100 17.77 4.72 7.39
C ARG A 100 19.02 5.41 6.84
N ALA A 101 19.99 5.73 7.70
CA ALA A 101 21.22 6.40 7.29
C ALA A 101 22.08 5.55 6.33
N ILE A 102 22.02 4.22 6.44
CA ILE A 102 22.78 3.29 5.59
C ILE A 102 22.41 3.47 4.10
N GLY A 103 21.12 3.61 3.79
CA GLY A 103 20.61 3.73 2.42
C GLY A 103 20.47 5.17 1.91
N ALA A 104 20.61 6.18 2.77
CA ALA A 104 20.27 7.57 2.44
C ALA A 104 21.05 8.11 1.22
N ASP A 105 22.31 7.71 1.06
CA ASP A 105 23.18 8.18 -0.01
C ASP A 105 22.73 7.70 -1.40
N TRP A 106 22.04 6.56 -1.48
CA TRP A 106 21.49 6.04 -2.73
C TRP A 106 20.31 6.86 -3.24
N PHE A 107 19.64 7.60 -2.37
CA PHE A 107 18.48 8.45 -2.72
C PHE A 107 18.85 9.93 -2.88
N ARG A 108 20.15 10.27 -2.83
CA ARG A 108 20.59 11.66 -3.08
C ARG A 108 20.32 12.08 -4.53
N PRO A 109 20.11 13.39 -4.80
CA PRO A 109 19.79 13.88 -6.14
C PRO A 109 20.75 13.41 -7.24
N LYS A 110 22.05 13.28 -6.95
CA LYS A 110 23.04 12.77 -7.91
C LYS A 110 22.80 11.31 -8.29
N ALA A 111 22.57 10.44 -7.29
CA ALA A 111 22.29 9.02 -7.51
C ALA A 111 20.96 8.84 -8.27
N MET A 112 19.93 9.63 -7.93
CA MET A 112 18.64 9.61 -8.62
C MET A 112 18.76 10.04 -10.08
N ARG A 113 19.57 11.07 -10.40
CA ARG A 113 19.84 11.47 -11.79
C ARG A 113 20.55 10.39 -12.59
N ALA A 114 21.48 9.66 -11.99
CA ALA A 114 22.15 8.54 -12.64
C ALA A 114 21.16 7.38 -12.91
N LEU A 115 20.30 7.05 -11.93
CA LEU A 115 19.26 6.04 -12.08
C LEU A 115 18.26 6.40 -13.19
N LYS A 116 17.89 7.69 -13.30
CA LYS A 116 16.96 8.17 -14.32
C LYS A 116 17.39 7.81 -15.74
N VAL A 117 18.68 7.94 -16.07
CA VAL A 117 19.19 7.57 -17.41
C VAL A 117 18.82 6.13 -17.75
N ARG A 118 19.09 5.21 -16.83
CA ARG A 118 18.79 3.79 -17.03
C ARG A 118 17.29 3.50 -17.07
N VAL A 119 16.51 4.18 -16.22
CA VAL A 119 15.04 4.05 -16.21
C VAL A 119 14.44 4.55 -17.52
N ASP A 120 14.90 5.67 -18.07
CA ASP A 120 14.43 6.23 -19.33
C ASP A 120 14.71 5.28 -20.51
N GLU A 121 15.91 4.69 -20.55
CA GLU A 121 16.27 3.67 -21.54
C GLU A 121 15.33 2.46 -21.48
N LEU A 122 15.14 1.90 -20.28
CA LEU A 122 14.28 0.73 -20.08
C LEU A 122 12.82 1.05 -20.41
N ALA A 123 12.32 2.19 -19.96
CA ALA A 123 10.96 2.65 -20.25
C ALA A 123 10.74 2.74 -21.76
N LYS A 124 11.69 3.34 -22.51
CA LYS A 124 11.62 3.39 -23.97
C LYS A 124 11.55 1.99 -24.59
N ILE A 125 12.47 1.10 -24.21
CA ILE A 125 12.51 -0.27 -24.74
C ILE A 125 11.18 -0.99 -24.53
N TYR A 126 10.61 -0.93 -23.33
CA TYR A 126 9.39 -1.67 -23.03
C TYR A 126 8.13 -1.02 -23.62
N VAL A 127 8.07 0.31 -23.71
CA VAL A 127 6.96 1.00 -24.40
C VAL A 127 7.00 0.72 -25.91
N ASP A 128 8.19 0.78 -26.54
CA ASP A 128 8.35 0.46 -27.96
C ASP A 128 7.90 -0.99 -28.24
N LYS A 129 8.29 -1.96 -27.39
CA LYS A 129 7.81 -3.35 -27.48
C LYS A 129 6.29 -3.49 -27.30
N MET A 130 5.69 -2.74 -26.37
CA MET A 130 4.23 -2.76 -26.18
C MET A 130 3.50 -2.25 -27.43
N ILE A 131 4.05 -1.23 -28.10
CA ILE A 131 3.49 -0.71 -29.35
C ILE A 131 3.59 -1.76 -30.46
N GLU A 132 4.73 -2.44 -30.59
CA GLU A 132 4.95 -3.50 -31.61
C GLU A 132 3.98 -4.68 -31.47
N VAL A 133 3.64 -5.09 -30.24
CA VAL A 133 2.70 -6.21 -29.97
C VAL A 133 1.23 -5.79 -30.19
N GLY A 134 0.94 -4.49 -30.21
CA GLY A 134 -0.41 -3.96 -30.42
C GLY A 134 -1.37 -4.15 -29.23
N PRO A 135 -2.64 -3.70 -29.35
CA PRO A 135 -3.58 -3.47 -28.23
C PRO A 135 -4.10 -4.73 -27.50
N SER A 136 -3.52 -5.90 -27.74
CA SER A 136 -3.95 -7.17 -27.14
C SER A 136 -3.60 -7.32 -25.66
N VAL A 137 -2.76 -6.45 -25.09
CA VAL A 137 -2.34 -6.52 -23.67
C VAL A 137 -3.33 -5.84 -22.72
N THR A 138 -4.19 -4.92 -23.19
CA THR A 138 -5.11 -4.16 -22.32
C THR A 138 -6.57 -4.61 -22.44
N SER A 139 -6.93 -5.37 -23.48
CA SER A 139 -8.26 -5.97 -23.56
C SER A 139 -8.25 -7.30 -22.80
N SER A 140 -8.92 -7.34 -21.66
CA SER A 140 -9.26 -8.60 -20.98
C SER A 140 -10.04 -9.49 -21.95
N ARG A 141 -9.35 -10.38 -22.68
CA ARG A 141 -9.98 -11.48 -23.41
C ARG A 141 -10.59 -12.41 -22.36
N ARG A 142 -11.86 -12.15 -22.00
CA ARG A 142 -12.75 -13.20 -21.48
C ARG A 142 -13.00 -14.20 -22.61
N SER A 143 -12.02 -15.02 -22.91
CA SER A 143 -12.26 -16.27 -23.62
C SER A 143 -12.59 -17.33 -22.57
N ARG A 144 -13.88 -17.61 -22.40
CA ARG A 144 -14.31 -18.84 -21.72
C ARG A 144 -13.87 -20.01 -22.61
N SER A 145 -12.72 -20.58 -22.33
CA SER A 145 -12.39 -21.91 -22.84
C SER A 145 -12.55 -22.90 -21.69
N THR A 146 -13.66 -23.63 -21.75
CA THR A 146 -13.96 -24.78 -20.90
C THR A 146 -12.89 -25.84 -21.14
N ILE A 147 -11.92 -25.96 -20.25
CA ILE A 147 -11.04 -27.13 -20.22
C ILE A 147 -11.84 -28.25 -19.55
N ARG A 148 -12.34 -29.19 -20.36
CA ARG A 148 -12.71 -30.53 -19.90
C ARG A 148 -11.40 -31.29 -19.63
N CYS A 149 -11.13 -31.61 -18.37
CA CYS A 149 -10.24 -32.71 -18.03
C CYS A 149 -10.99 -34.02 -18.28
N THR A 150 -10.52 -34.79 -19.25
CA THR A 150 -10.60 -36.25 -19.24
C THR A 150 -9.59 -36.83 -18.26
#